data_AF-A0A2I3HTT7-F1
#
_entry.id   AF-A0A2I3HTT7-F1
#
_cell.length_a   1.000
_cell.length_b   1.000
_cell.length_c   1.000
_cell.angle_alpha   90.00
_cell.angle_beta   90.00
_cell.angle_gamma   90.00
#
_symmetry.space_group_name_H-M   'P 1'
#
loop_
_entity.id
_entity.type
_entity.pdbx_description
1 polymer ?
#
loop_
_entity_poly.entity_id
_entity_poly.type
_entity_poly.pdbx_seq_one_letter_code
_entity_poly.pdbx_strand_id
1 'polypeptide(L)'
;ACAPPSAASGPLPFFQFRPRLESVDWRRLSAIDVDKVAGAVDVLTLQENIMNITFCKLEDEKCPHCQSGVDPVLLKLIRLAQFTIEYLLHSQEFLTSQLHTLEERLRLSHCDGEQSKKLLTKQAGEIKTLKEECKRRKKMISTQQLMIEAKANQCHFCDKAFMNQAFLQSHIQRRHAEENSRFEYQKNAQTEKLRSEIVVLKEELQLTRSELEAAHHASAVRFSKVPGRILWYFNYN
;
A
#
# COMPACT_ATOMS: atom_id res chain seq x y z
N ALA A 1 13.02 -8.72 13.50
CA ALA A 1 14.40 -8.67 12.99
C ALA A 1 14.34 -8.94 11.49
N CYS A 2 14.54 -7.92 10.66
CA CYS A 2 14.63 -8.09 9.21
C CYS A 2 16.05 -8.57 8.91
N ALA A 3 16.19 -9.86 8.59
CA ALA A 3 17.42 -10.37 8.01
C ALA A 3 17.62 -9.70 6.64
N PRO A 4 18.84 -9.24 6.29
CA PRO A 4 19.11 -8.78 4.94
C PRO A 4 18.99 -9.97 3.99
N PRO A 5 18.41 -9.82 2.79
CA PRO A 5 18.45 -10.89 1.81
C PRO A 5 19.91 -11.17 1.47
N SER A 6 20.29 -12.42 1.73
CA SER A 6 21.58 -13.03 1.41
C SER A 6 22.02 -12.64 0.01
N ALA A 7 23.32 -12.36 -0.13
CA ALA A 7 23.99 -11.96 -1.35
C ALA A 7 23.63 -12.88 -2.53
N ALA A 8 22.68 -12.45 -3.35
CA ALA A 8 22.51 -12.97 -4.70
C ALA A 8 23.58 -12.31 -5.59
N SER A 9 24.82 -12.72 -5.40
CA SER A 9 25.81 -12.64 -6.47
C SER A 9 25.34 -13.67 -7.50
N GLY A 10 24.78 -13.19 -8.61
CA GLY A 10 24.36 -14.07 -9.70
C GLY A 10 25.54 -14.97 -10.15
N PRO A 11 25.27 -16.16 -10.69
CA PRO A 11 26.33 -17.00 -11.23
C PRO A 11 27.15 -16.22 -12.25
N LEU A 12 28.48 -16.34 -12.18
CA LEU A 12 29.38 -15.74 -13.15
C LEU A 12 28.93 -16.15 -14.56
N PRO A 13 28.75 -15.20 -15.50
CA PRO A 13 28.43 -15.55 -16.87
C PRO A 13 29.53 -16.46 -17.43
N PHE A 14 29.11 -17.47 -18.18
CA PHE A 14 30.04 -18.41 -18.82
C PHE A 14 31.00 -17.64 -19.74
N PHE A 15 32.30 -17.73 -19.48
CA PHE A 15 33.35 -17.09 -20.26
C PHE A 15 34.10 -18.11 -21.11
N GLN A 16 34.28 -17.79 -22.39
CA GLN A 16 35.08 -18.58 -23.32
C GLN A 16 35.80 -17.64 -24.28
N PHE A 17 37.10 -17.89 -24.49
CA PHE A 17 37.90 -17.12 -25.44
C PHE A 17 37.37 -17.28 -26.87
N ARG A 18 37.26 -16.16 -27.58
CA ARG A 18 36.83 -16.14 -28.99
C ARG A 18 37.94 -16.59 -29.95
N PRO A 19 37.63 -17.20 -31.10
CA PRO A 19 38.63 -17.42 -32.13
C PRO A 19 39.15 -16.08 -32.70
N ARG A 20 40.44 -16.03 -33.03
CA ARG A 20 41.10 -14.87 -33.64
C ARG A 20 41.04 -14.99 -35.16
N LEU A 21 40.22 -14.14 -35.79
CA LEU A 21 39.93 -14.22 -37.23
C LEU A 21 40.27 -12.93 -37.99
N GLU A 22 40.43 -11.82 -37.29
CA GLU A 22 40.62 -10.51 -37.90
C GLU A 22 42.08 -10.34 -38.35
N SER A 23 42.31 -9.83 -39.57
CA SER A 23 43.67 -9.56 -40.04
C SER A 23 44.25 -8.30 -39.40
N VAL A 24 45.56 -8.22 -39.32
CA VAL A 24 46.24 -7.07 -38.70
C VAL A 24 46.31 -5.88 -39.68
N ASP A 25 45.81 -4.72 -39.25
CA ASP A 25 46.06 -3.46 -39.97
C ASP A 25 47.41 -2.87 -39.57
N TRP A 26 48.45 -3.33 -40.27
CA TRP A 26 49.83 -2.91 -40.06
C TRP A 26 50.06 -1.41 -40.26
N ARG A 27 49.29 -0.77 -41.15
CA ARG A 27 49.42 0.68 -41.41
C ARG A 27 48.88 1.49 -40.24
N ARG A 28 47.75 1.07 -39.69
CA ARG A 28 47.17 1.72 -38.52
C ARG A 28 48.04 1.51 -37.28
N LEU A 29 48.54 0.30 -37.06
CA LEU A 29 49.44 0.02 -35.93
C LEU A 29 50.76 0.78 -36.02
N SER A 30 51.35 0.90 -37.21
CA SER A 30 52.63 1.60 -37.38
C SER A 30 52.52 3.12 -37.22
N ALA A 31 51.31 3.69 -37.38
CA ALA A 31 51.06 5.11 -37.16
C ALA A 31 50.97 5.48 -35.67
N ILE A 32 50.87 4.50 -34.76
CA ILE A 32 50.74 4.74 -33.32
C ILE A 32 52.14 4.97 -32.72
N ASP A 33 52.34 6.16 -32.17
CA ASP A 33 53.51 6.50 -31.37
C ASP A 33 53.31 6.01 -29.92
N VAL A 34 53.93 4.88 -29.59
CA VAL A 34 53.77 4.22 -28.28
C VAL A 34 54.37 5.04 -27.14
N ASP A 35 55.47 5.76 -27.37
CA ASP A 35 56.11 6.60 -26.35
C ASP A 35 55.23 7.79 -26.01
N LYS A 36 54.61 8.40 -27.03
CA LYS A 36 53.61 9.46 -26.83
C LYS A 36 52.37 8.93 -26.09
N VAL A 37 51.85 7.76 -26.45
CA VAL A 37 50.69 7.16 -25.77
C VAL A 37 51.01 6.91 -24.29
N ALA A 38 52.19 6.38 -23.98
CA ALA A 38 52.63 6.14 -22.61
C ALA A 38 52.84 7.45 -21.84
N GLY A 39 53.54 8.42 -22.43
CA GLY A 39 53.86 9.70 -21.79
C GLY A 39 52.63 10.58 -21.54
N ALA A 40 51.63 10.52 -22.42
CA ALA A 40 50.38 11.27 -22.29
C ALA A 40 49.25 10.49 -21.59
N VAL A 41 49.46 9.19 -21.32
CA VAL A 41 48.40 8.26 -20.86
C VAL A 41 47.18 8.36 -21.76
N ASP A 42 47.39 8.27 -23.07
CA ASP A 42 46.35 8.43 -24.08
C ASP A 42 45.45 7.18 -24.15
N VAL A 43 44.49 7.13 -23.23
CA VAL A 43 43.53 6.03 -23.11
C VAL A 43 42.63 5.95 -24.35
N LEU A 44 42.37 7.06 -25.04
CA LEU A 44 41.52 7.06 -26.23
C LEU A 44 42.18 6.27 -27.37
N THR A 45 43.45 6.53 -27.65
CA THR A 45 44.22 5.76 -28.64
C THR A 45 44.25 4.27 -28.26
N LEU A 46 44.39 3.93 -26.98
CA LEU A 46 44.32 2.53 -26.53
C LEU A 46 42.93 1.92 -26.77
N GLN A 47 41.85 2.61 -26.40
CA GLN A 47 40.47 2.14 -26.57
C GLN A 47 40.09 1.95 -28.04
N GLU A 48 40.52 2.83 -28.92
CA GLU A 48 40.24 2.72 -30.35
C GLU A 48 40.89 1.50 -30.99
N ASN A 49 42.02 1.03 -30.44
CA ASN A 49 42.81 -0.07 -31.00
C ASN A 49 42.66 -1.39 -30.22
N ILE A 50 42.09 -1.38 -29.01
CA ILE A 50 42.04 -2.55 -28.13
C ILE A 50 41.36 -3.75 -28.77
N MET A 51 40.27 -3.55 -29.53
CA MET A 51 39.56 -4.62 -30.21
C MET A 51 40.44 -5.28 -31.27
N ASN A 52 41.05 -4.47 -32.14
CA ASN A 52 41.90 -4.95 -33.22
C ASN A 52 43.13 -5.70 -32.68
N ILE A 53 43.72 -5.24 -31.57
CA ILE A 53 44.88 -5.91 -30.96
C ILE A 53 44.45 -7.21 -30.29
N THR A 54 43.33 -7.20 -29.57
CA THR A 54 42.85 -8.35 -28.80
C THR A 54 42.41 -9.50 -29.70
N PHE A 55 41.76 -9.21 -30.82
CA PHE A 55 41.09 -10.20 -31.67
C PHE A 55 41.78 -10.49 -33.01
N CYS A 56 42.94 -9.89 -33.29
CA CYS A 56 43.68 -10.16 -34.52
C CYS A 56 44.35 -11.54 -34.55
N LYS A 57 44.46 -12.07 -35.76
CA LYS A 57 45.15 -13.29 -36.14
C LYS A 57 46.60 -12.96 -36.53
N LEU A 58 47.57 -13.62 -35.91
CA LEU A 58 49.01 -13.35 -36.09
C LEU A 58 49.79 -14.56 -36.61
N GLU A 59 49.16 -15.73 -36.65
CA GLU A 59 49.79 -17.01 -36.95
C GLU A 59 50.26 -17.12 -38.40
N ASP A 60 49.54 -16.44 -39.30
CA ASP A 60 49.79 -16.49 -40.74
C ASP A 60 50.49 -15.22 -41.26
N GLU A 61 50.72 -14.24 -40.38
CA GLU A 61 51.33 -12.96 -40.73
C GLU A 61 52.84 -13.12 -40.97
N LYS A 62 53.32 -12.48 -42.05
CA LYS A 62 54.71 -12.53 -42.47
C LYS A 62 55.30 -11.13 -42.51
N CYS A 63 56.58 -11.04 -42.13
CA CYS A 63 57.33 -9.80 -42.24
C CYS A 63 57.36 -9.33 -43.71
N PRO A 64 56.91 -8.09 -44.02
CA PRO A 64 56.93 -7.57 -45.38
C PRO A 64 58.32 -7.51 -46.02
N HIS A 65 59.39 -7.44 -45.21
CA HIS A 65 60.77 -7.26 -45.69
C HIS A 65 61.54 -8.56 -45.90
N CYS A 66 61.33 -9.56 -45.05
CA CYS A 66 62.08 -10.83 -45.13
C CYS A 66 61.19 -12.07 -45.33
N GLN A 67 59.87 -11.90 -45.43
CA GLN A 67 58.88 -12.97 -45.61
C GLN A 67 58.90 -14.07 -44.52
N SER A 68 59.63 -13.82 -43.44
CA SER A 68 59.70 -14.71 -42.28
C SER A 68 58.45 -14.53 -41.42
N GLY A 69 57.96 -15.62 -40.84
CA GLY A 69 56.89 -15.57 -39.84
C GLY A 69 57.35 -14.90 -38.55
N VAL A 70 56.38 -14.58 -37.69
CA VAL A 70 56.65 -14.08 -36.34
C VAL A 70 57.39 -15.16 -35.54
N ASP A 71 58.37 -14.75 -34.72
CA ASP A 71 59.08 -15.67 -33.83
C ASP A 71 58.09 -16.46 -32.95
N PRO A 72 58.21 -17.79 -32.83
CA PRO A 72 57.25 -18.61 -32.08
C PRO A 72 57.10 -18.25 -30.60
N VAL A 73 58.14 -17.72 -29.94
CA VAL A 73 58.08 -17.30 -28.52
C VAL A 73 57.35 -15.96 -28.42
N LEU A 74 57.67 -15.01 -29.29
CA LEU A 74 56.94 -13.74 -29.37
C LEU A 74 55.45 -13.93 -29.71
N LEU A 75 55.14 -14.85 -30.62
CA LEU A 75 53.75 -15.19 -30.95
C LEU A 75 52.99 -15.74 -29.73
N LYS A 76 53.63 -16.60 -28.93
CA LYS A 76 53.04 -17.09 -27.66
C LYS A 76 52.82 -15.96 -26.66
N LEU A 77 53.79 -15.05 -26.52
CA LEU A 77 53.68 -13.89 -25.64
C LEU A 77 52.50 -13.00 -26.04
N ILE A 78 52.37 -12.69 -27.34
CA ILE A 78 51.27 -11.86 -27.84
C ILE A 78 49.92 -12.56 -27.67
N ARG A 79 49.83 -13.87 -27.96
CA ARG A 79 48.60 -14.64 -27.71
C ARG A 79 48.19 -14.63 -26.24
N LEU A 80 49.14 -14.77 -25.32
CA LEU A 80 48.85 -14.65 -23.89
C LEU A 80 48.36 -13.25 -23.55
N ALA A 81 48.99 -12.19 -24.09
CA ALA A 81 48.51 -10.82 -23.90
C ALA A 81 47.09 -10.63 -24.44
N GLN A 82 46.76 -11.18 -25.62
CA GLN A 82 45.41 -11.14 -26.19
C GLN A 82 44.37 -11.83 -25.30
N PHE A 83 44.68 -13.00 -24.74
CA PHE A 83 43.79 -13.67 -23.80
C PHE A 83 43.64 -12.91 -22.49
N THR A 84 44.74 -12.35 -21.97
CA THR A 84 44.69 -11.50 -20.78
C THR A 84 43.79 -10.28 -21.02
N ILE A 85 43.94 -9.58 -22.14
CA ILE A 85 43.13 -8.41 -22.46
C ILE A 85 41.66 -8.79 -22.63
N GLU A 86 41.34 -9.89 -23.34
CA GLU A 86 39.95 -10.35 -23.49
C GLU A 86 39.30 -10.67 -22.14
N TYR A 87 40.04 -11.34 -21.24
CA TYR A 87 39.54 -11.63 -19.90
C TYR A 87 39.34 -10.37 -19.06
N LEU A 88 40.24 -9.38 -19.18
CA LEU A 88 40.11 -8.09 -18.51
C LEU A 88 38.91 -7.29 -19.02
N LEU A 89 38.66 -7.28 -20.33
CA LEU A 89 37.47 -6.66 -20.93
C LEU A 89 36.19 -7.32 -20.44
N HIS A 90 36.14 -8.67 -20.44
CA HIS A 90 35.00 -9.41 -19.90
C HIS A 90 34.77 -9.10 -18.41
N SER A 91 35.84 -9.08 -17.62
CA SER A 91 35.76 -8.77 -16.18
C SER A 91 35.26 -7.34 -15.96
N GLN A 92 35.71 -6.38 -16.76
CA GLN A 92 35.24 -5.00 -16.70
C GLN A 92 33.75 -4.90 -17.00
N GLU A 93 33.27 -5.53 -18.09
CA GLU A 93 31.85 -5.53 -18.46
C GLU A 93 30.99 -6.19 -17.38
N PHE A 94 31.44 -7.33 -16.86
CA PHE A 94 30.76 -8.06 -15.79
C PHE A 94 30.67 -7.23 -14.50
N LEU A 95 31.79 -6.65 -14.05
CA LEU A 95 31.83 -5.81 -12.86
C LEU A 95 30.98 -4.55 -13.03
N THR A 96 31.03 -3.90 -14.20
CA THR A 96 30.22 -2.72 -14.50
C THR A 96 28.73 -3.04 -14.46
N SER A 97 28.33 -4.17 -15.05
CA SER A 97 26.94 -4.63 -15.04
C SER A 97 26.44 -4.95 -13.63
N GLN A 98 27.28 -5.59 -12.81
CA GLN A 98 26.97 -5.84 -11.40
C GLN A 98 26.85 -4.55 -10.60
N LEU A 99 27.77 -3.60 -10.78
CA LEU A 99 27.72 -2.28 -10.12
C LEU A 99 26.41 -1.57 -10.44
N HIS A 100 26.04 -1.46 -11.72
CA HIS A 100 24.79 -0.85 -12.13
C HIS A 100 23.56 -1.52 -11.49
N THR A 101 23.56 -2.86 -11.42
CA THR A 101 22.47 -3.63 -10.78
C THR A 101 22.38 -3.32 -9.27
N LEU A 102 23.53 -3.24 -8.59
CA LEU A 102 23.59 -2.90 -7.17
C LEU A 102 23.16 -1.46 -6.91
N GLU A 103 23.59 -0.51 -7.74
CA GLU A 103 23.22 0.90 -7.68
C GLU A 103 21.71 1.09 -7.86
N GLU A 104 21.11 0.44 -8.86
CA GLU A 104 19.67 0.52 -9.08
C GLU A 104 18.88 -0.07 -7.91
N ARG A 105 19.32 -1.21 -7.37
CA ARG A 105 18.68 -1.81 -6.18
C ARG A 105 18.78 -0.91 -4.96
N LEU A 106 19.93 -0.25 -4.75
CA LEU A 106 20.12 0.72 -3.68
C LEU A 106 19.18 1.92 -3.86
N ARG A 107 19.08 2.45 -5.08
CA ARG A 107 18.21 3.57 -5.43
C ARG A 107 16.73 3.26 -5.15
N LEU A 108 16.26 2.08 -5.55
CA LEU A 108 14.89 1.63 -5.28
C LEU A 108 14.63 1.48 -3.78
N SER A 109 15.52 0.79 -3.06
CA SER A 109 15.39 0.62 -1.61
C SER A 109 15.39 1.95 -0.85
N HIS A 110 16.19 2.93 -1.30
CA HIS A 110 16.20 4.27 -0.75
C HIS A 110 14.86 4.99 -0.98
N CYS A 111 14.30 4.89 -2.18
CA CYS A 111 12.99 5.46 -2.51
C CYS A 111 11.87 4.87 -1.63
N ASP A 112 11.86 3.54 -1.47
CA ASP A 112 10.89 2.84 -0.61
C ASP A 112 11.03 3.27 0.85
N GLY A 113 12.27 3.43 1.33
CA GLY A 113 12.56 3.93 2.68
C GLY A 113 12.02 5.34 2.91
N GLU A 114 12.24 6.25 1.97
CA GLU A 114 11.73 7.63 2.04
C GLU A 114 10.20 7.69 1.95
N GLN A 115 9.57 6.85 1.11
CA GLN A 115 8.11 6.74 1.07
C GLN A 115 7.53 6.21 2.38
N SER A 116 8.14 5.17 2.95
CA SER A 116 7.74 4.58 4.24
C SER A 116 7.85 5.62 5.36
N LYS A 117 8.94 6.39 5.38
CA LYS A 117 9.14 7.48 6.34
C LYS A 117 8.06 8.55 6.22
N LYS A 118 7.69 8.98 5.00
CA LYS A 118 6.58 9.92 4.77
C LYS A 118 5.27 9.37 5.32
N LEU A 119 4.95 8.09 5.06
CA LEU A 119 3.74 7.46 5.58
C LEU A 119 3.72 7.44 7.12
N LEU A 120 4.85 7.08 7.75
CA LEU A 120 4.97 7.09 9.20
C LEU A 120 4.76 8.49 9.80
N THR A 121 5.34 9.53 9.19
CA THR A 121 5.11 10.92 9.66
C THR A 121 3.65 11.34 9.54
N LYS A 122 2.96 10.95 8.47
CA LYS A 122 1.52 11.22 8.29
C LYS A 122 0.69 10.50 9.36
N GLN A 123 0.92 9.21 9.56
CA GLN A 123 0.22 8.41 10.58
C GLN A 123 0.47 8.94 11.99
N ALA A 124 1.70 9.36 12.30
CA ALA A 124 2.01 9.99 13.59
C ALA A 124 1.22 11.29 13.79
N GLY A 125 1.07 12.09 12.73
CA GLY A 125 0.20 13.28 12.73
C GLY A 125 -1.27 12.95 12.99
N GLU A 126 -1.82 11.94 12.30
CA GLU A 126 -3.20 11.47 12.50
C GLU A 126 -3.44 10.94 13.91
N ILE A 127 -2.48 10.18 14.47
CA ILE A 127 -2.58 9.71 15.86
C ILE A 127 -2.61 10.90 16.82
N LYS A 128 -1.81 11.94 16.58
CA LYS A 128 -1.80 13.14 17.42
C LYS A 128 -3.15 13.86 17.40
N THR A 129 -3.72 14.08 16.21
CA THR A 129 -5.03 14.75 16.08
C THR A 129 -6.15 13.92 16.69
N LEU A 130 -6.15 12.59 16.49
CA LEU A 130 -7.12 11.68 17.11
C LEU A 130 -6.99 11.65 18.63
N LYS A 131 -5.78 11.73 19.19
CA LYS A 131 -5.57 11.83 20.65
C LYS A 131 -6.16 13.13 21.21
N GLU A 132 -5.94 14.24 20.53
CA GLU A 132 -6.50 15.55 20.92
C GLU A 132 -8.03 15.54 20.87
N GLU A 133 -8.60 14.97 19.81
CA GLU A 133 -10.05 14.82 19.64
C GLU A 133 -10.65 13.90 20.72
N CYS A 134 -10.02 12.76 21.01
CA CYS A 134 -10.42 11.88 22.10
C CYS A 134 -10.39 12.60 23.45
N LYS A 135 -9.35 13.40 23.73
CA LYS A 135 -9.27 14.22 24.95
C LYS A 135 -10.41 15.24 25.02
N ARG A 136 -10.73 15.90 23.90
CA ARG A 136 -11.83 16.85 23.79
C ARG A 136 -13.19 16.20 24.04
N ARG A 137 -13.45 15.04 23.43
CA ARG A 137 -14.69 14.26 23.63
C ARG A 137 -14.84 13.78 25.07
N LYS A 138 -13.76 13.28 25.69
CA LYS A 138 -13.78 12.87 27.10
C LYS A 138 -14.17 14.03 28.03
N LYS A 139 -13.63 15.24 27.79
CA LYS A 139 -14.02 16.44 28.55
C LYS A 139 -15.50 16.76 28.35
N MET A 140 -15.98 16.76 27.12
CA MET A 140 -17.38 17.04 26.80
C MET A 140 -18.34 16.06 27.48
N ILE A 141 -18.05 14.76 27.42
CA ILE A 141 -18.84 13.71 28.09
C ILE A 141 -18.82 13.92 29.61
N SER A 142 -17.65 14.20 30.20
CA SER A 142 -17.55 14.47 31.64
C SER A 142 -18.39 15.68 32.06
N THR A 143 -18.38 16.77 31.29
CA THR A 143 -19.23 17.94 31.57
C THR A 143 -20.72 17.60 31.42
N GLN A 144 -21.12 16.86 30.38
CA GLN A 144 -22.51 16.45 30.19
C GLN A 144 -23.00 15.54 31.33
N GLN A 145 -22.16 14.60 31.77
CA GLN A 145 -22.47 13.71 32.88
C GLN A 145 -22.72 14.50 34.17
N LEU A 146 -21.88 15.48 34.48
CA LEU A 146 -22.09 16.38 35.63
C LEU A 146 -23.40 17.17 35.51
N MET A 147 -23.76 17.65 34.32
CA MET A 147 -25.04 18.35 34.10
C MET A 147 -26.25 17.43 34.26
N ILE A 148 -26.16 16.18 33.81
CA ILE A 148 -27.23 15.18 33.97
C ILE A 148 -27.39 14.82 35.44
N GLU A 149 -26.30 14.58 36.17
CA GLU A 149 -26.32 14.28 37.60
C GLU A 149 -26.89 15.46 38.42
N ALA A 150 -26.49 16.69 38.10
CA ALA A 150 -27.04 17.88 38.75
C ALA A 150 -28.56 18.01 38.54
N LYS A 151 -29.05 17.70 37.33
CA LYS A 151 -30.50 17.69 37.02
C LYS A 151 -31.23 16.52 37.65
N ALA A 152 -30.63 15.32 37.68
CA ALA A 152 -31.23 14.11 38.22
C ALA A 152 -31.47 14.23 39.74
N ASN A 153 -30.62 14.98 40.44
CA ASN A 153 -30.71 15.17 41.88
C ASN A 153 -31.44 16.47 42.28
N GLN A 154 -32.24 17.07 41.39
CA GLN A 154 -33.06 18.25 41.69
C GLN A 154 -34.46 17.85 42.15
N CYS A 155 -34.99 18.52 43.18
CA CYS A 155 -36.37 18.34 43.60
C CYS A 155 -37.34 18.92 42.56
N HIS A 156 -38.41 18.19 42.24
CA HIS A 156 -39.44 18.66 41.31
C HIS A 156 -40.51 19.53 41.98
N PHE A 157 -40.51 19.60 43.31
CA PHE A 157 -41.47 20.36 44.11
C PHE A 157 -40.89 21.67 44.66
N CYS A 158 -39.57 21.87 44.61
CA CYS A 158 -38.90 23.12 44.99
C CYS A 158 -37.52 23.26 44.35
N ASP A 159 -36.89 24.44 44.46
CA ASP A 159 -35.63 24.76 43.77
C ASP A 159 -34.36 24.13 44.40
N LYS A 160 -34.50 23.11 45.27
CA LYS A 160 -33.36 22.48 45.95
C LYS A 160 -32.75 21.35 45.13
N ALA A 161 -31.43 21.35 45.00
CA ALA A 161 -30.64 20.28 44.43
C ALA A 161 -29.79 19.57 45.49
N PHE A 162 -29.60 18.26 45.32
CA PHE A 162 -28.94 17.39 46.29
C PHE A 162 -27.72 16.71 45.67
N MET A 163 -26.79 16.25 46.52
CA MET A 163 -25.54 15.63 46.08
C MET A 163 -25.75 14.24 45.46
N ASN A 164 -26.79 13.52 45.89
CA ASN A 164 -27.14 12.22 45.37
C ASN A 164 -28.64 11.94 45.51
N GLN A 165 -29.08 10.87 44.85
CA GLN A 165 -30.48 10.46 44.82
C GLN A 165 -31.03 10.13 46.21
N ALA A 166 -30.24 9.53 47.09
CA ALA A 166 -30.68 9.16 48.44
C ALA A 166 -31.05 10.40 49.29
N PHE A 167 -30.27 11.48 49.17
CA PHE A 167 -30.57 12.74 49.84
C PHE A 167 -31.80 13.43 49.23
N LEU A 168 -31.94 13.40 47.90
CA LEU A 168 -33.14 13.91 47.24
C LEU A 168 -34.40 13.18 47.71
N GLN A 169 -34.38 11.83 47.71
CA GLN A 169 -35.50 11.01 48.17
C GLN A 169 -35.84 11.27 49.63
N SER A 170 -34.81 11.36 50.49
CA SER A 170 -35.00 11.72 51.90
C SER A 170 -35.62 13.11 52.08
N HIS A 171 -35.26 14.08 51.24
CA HIS A 171 -35.86 15.41 51.25
C HIS A 171 -37.33 15.37 50.83
N ILE A 172 -37.64 14.72 49.70
CA ILE A 172 -39.01 14.56 49.19
C ILE A 172 -39.88 13.90 50.26
N GLN A 173 -39.40 12.81 50.87
CA GLN A 173 -40.13 12.09 51.92
C GLN A 173 -40.42 12.95 53.18
N ARG A 174 -39.56 13.91 53.51
CA ARG A 174 -39.71 14.73 54.74
C ARG A 174 -40.44 16.04 54.51
N ARG A 175 -40.35 16.61 53.30
CA ARG A 175 -40.84 17.97 52.99
C ARG A 175 -41.97 17.97 51.98
N HIS A 176 -42.07 16.93 51.16
CA HIS A 176 -43.01 16.82 50.05
C HIS A 176 -43.74 15.46 50.06
N ALA A 177 -43.98 14.87 51.23
CA ALA A 177 -44.56 13.53 51.35
C ALA A 177 -45.94 13.44 50.69
N GLU A 178 -46.83 14.39 51.00
CA GLU A 178 -48.20 14.40 50.48
C GLU A 178 -48.26 14.73 48.98
N GLU A 179 -47.45 15.71 48.55
CA GLU A 179 -47.34 16.12 47.15
C GLU A 179 -46.78 14.97 46.30
N ASN A 180 -45.79 14.24 46.82
CA ASN A 180 -45.22 13.06 46.19
C ASN A 180 -46.23 11.91 46.09
N SER A 181 -46.98 11.63 47.16
CA SER A 181 -48.03 10.59 47.12
C SER A 181 -49.12 10.89 46.09
N ARG A 182 -49.55 12.15 45.99
CA ARG A 182 -50.54 12.57 44.99
C ARG A 182 -49.98 12.49 43.57
N PHE A 183 -48.74 12.91 43.38
CA PHE A 183 -48.04 12.82 42.09
C PHE A 183 -47.87 11.37 41.62
N GLU A 184 -47.41 10.47 42.50
CA GLU A 184 -47.26 9.04 42.21
C GLU A 184 -48.60 8.38 41.88
N TYR A 185 -49.67 8.70 42.61
CA TYR A 185 -51.01 8.20 42.29
C TYR A 185 -51.47 8.61 40.88
N GLN A 186 -51.33 9.90 40.54
CA GLN A 186 -51.74 10.41 39.24
C GLN A 186 -50.91 9.82 38.09
N LYS A 187 -49.60 9.69 38.30
CA LYS A 187 -48.68 9.06 37.34
C LYS A 187 -49.00 7.57 37.13
N ASN A 188 -49.31 6.84 38.20
CA ASN A 188 -49.67 5.43 38.11
C ASN A 188 -51.01 5.24 37.39
N ALA A 189 -52.01 6.08 37.68
CA ALA A 189 -53.28 6.07 36.96
C ALA A 189 -53.10 6.35 35.46
N GLN A 190 -52.25 7.32 35.10
CA GLN A 190 -51.94 7.63 33.71
C GLN A 190 -51.16 6.52 33.02
N THR A 191 -50.20 5.90 33.72
CA THR A 191 -49.42 4.76 33.20
C THR A 191 -50.32 3.57 32.92
N GLU A 192 -51.25 3.28 33.81
CA GLU A 192 -52.20 2.19 33.63
C GLU A 192 -53.14 2.47 32.44
N LYS A 193 -53.64 3.70 32.32
CA LYS A 193 -54.43 4.12 31.15
C LYS A 193 -53.67 3.90 29.83
N LEU A 194 -52.42 4.35 29.76
CA LEU A 194 -51.57 4.16 28.57
C LEU A 194 -51.30 2.68 28.28
N ARG A 195 -51.11 1.84 29.32
CA ARG A 195 -50.96 0.40 29.15
C ARG A 195 -52.21 -0.22 28.53
N SER A 196 -53.40 0.14 29.00
CA SER A 196 -54.66 -0.33 28.42
C SER A 196 -54.80 0.10 26.96
N GLU A 197 -54.50 1.37 26.64
CA GLU A 197 -54.52 1.87 25.27
C GLU A 197 -53.54 1.10 24.36
N ILE A 198 -52.33 0.80 24.84
CA ILE A 198 -51.34 0.00 24.09
C ILE A 198 -51.86 -1.41 23.80
N VAL A 199 -52.57 -2.04 24.74
CA VAL A 199 -53.16 -3.38 24.53
C VAL A 199 -54.22 -3.31 23.43
N VAL A 200 -55.16 -2.37 23.51
CA VAL A 200 -56.21 -2.20 22.50
C VAL A 200 -55.62 -1.93 21.12
N LEU A 201 -54.67 -1.01 21.02
CA LEU A 201 -54.00 -0.68 19.75
C LEU A 201 -53.26 -1.87 19.15
N LYS A 202 -52.69 -2.75 19.98
CA LYS A 202 -52.04 -3.98 19.49
C LYS A 202 -53.06 -4.97 18.92
N GLU A 203 -54.22 -5.12 19.57
CA GLU A 203 -55.30 -5.99 19.10
C GLU A 203 -55.89 -5.48 17.78
N GLU A 204 -56.19 -4.18 17.69
CA GLU A 204 -56.67 -3.55 16.45
C GLU A 204 -55.68 -3.73 15.31
N LEU A 205 -54.39 -3.49 15.56
CA LEU A 205 -53.35 -3.64 14.54
C LEU A 205 -53.21 -5.10 14.06
N GLN A 206 -53.33 -6.07 14.96
CA GLN A 206 -53.33 -7.49 14.61
C GLN A 206 -54.55 -7.87 13.77
N LEU A 207 -55.73 -7.32 14.09
CA LEU A 207 -56.94 -7.53 13.31
C LEU A 207 -56.80 -6.95 11.90
N THR A 208 -56.44 -5.67 11.78
CA THR A 208 -56.26 -5.01 10.47
C THR A 208 -55.18 -5.71 9.63
N ARG A 209 -54.10 -6.18 10.25
CA ARG A 209 -53.08 -6.98 9.57
C ARG A 209 -53.67 -8.27 8.99
N SER A 210 -54.46 -8.99 9.78
CA SER A 210 -55.10 -10.23 9.36
C SER A 210 -56.10 -9.99 8.21
N GLU A 211 -56.86 -8.89 8.29
CA GLU A 211 -57.79 -8.47 7.23
C GLU A 211 -57.08 -8.11 5.93
N LEU A 212 -55.96 -7.38 6.01
CA LEU A 212 -55.13 -7.03 4.84
C LEU A 212 -54.51 -8.28 4.21
N GLU A 213 -53.95 -9.19 5.02
CA GLU A 213 -53.43 -10.47 4.54
C GLU A 213 -54.53 -11.29 3.84
N ALA A 214 -55.73 -11.38 4.43
CA ALA A 214 -56.87 -12.03 3.82
C ALA A 214 -57.33 -11.34 2.52
N ALA A 215 -57.35 -10.00 2.46
CA ALA A 215 -57.69 -9.24 1.25
C ALA A 215 -56.65 -9.41 0.13
N HIS A 216 -55.36 -9.47 0.48
CA HIS A 216 -54.28 -9.80 -0.45
C HIS A 216 -54.44 -11.22 -1.01
N HIS A 217 -54.70 -12.21 -0.14
CA HIS A 217 -54.97 -13.59 -0.56
C HIS A 217 -56.22 -13.69 -1.44
N ALA A 218 -57.32 -13.04 -1.06
CA ALA A 218 -58.56 -13.01 -1.83
C ALA A 218 -58.40 -12.33 -3.20
N SER A 219 -57.63 -11.24 -3.26
CA SER A 219 -57.28 -10.57 -4.53
C SER A 219 -56.41 -11.47 -5.41
N ALA A 220 -55.39 -12.14 -4.85
CA ALA A 220 -54.55 -13.09 -5.57
C ALA A 220 -55.36 -14.27 -6.15
N VAL A 221 -56.33 -14.81 -5.39
CA VAL A 221 -57.23 -15.87 -5.84
C VAL A 221 -58.24 -15.36 -6.89
N ARG A 222 -58.64 -14.09 -6.83
CA ARG A 222 -59.54 -13.47 -7.83
C ARG A 222 -58.81 -13.23 -9.15
N PHE A 223 -57.54 -12.82 -9.12
CA PHE A 223 -56.69 -12.69 -10.32
C PHE A 223 -56.38 -14.05 -10.98
N SER A 224 -56.27 -15.14 -10.22
CA SER A 224 -56.06 -16.48 -10.78
C SER A 224 -57.33 -17.17 -11.31
N LYS A 225 -58.52 -16.64 -11.00
CA LYS A 225 -59.83 -17.16 -11.44
C LYS A 225 -60.47 -16.42 -12.62
N VAL A 226 -59.80 -15.44 -13.26
CA VAL A 226 -60.26 -14.89 -14.54
C VAL A 226 -59.78 -15.81 -15.68
N PRO A 227 -60.64 -16.64 -16.30
CA PRO A 227 -60.27 -17.42 -17.47
C PRO A 227 -60.33 -16.48 -18.68
N GLY A 228 -59.25 -16.41 -19.45
CA GLY A 228 -59.04 -15.39 -20.47
C GLY A 228 -60.10 -15.31 -21.57
N ARG A 229 -60.27 -14.10 -22.12
CA ARG A 229 -60.49 -13.90 -23.55
C ARG A 229 -59.77 -12.65 -24.05
N ILE A 230 -58.75 -12.94 -24.87
CA ILE A 230 -58.41 -12.31 -26.16
C ILE A 230 -57.73 -10.93 -26.11
N LEU A 231 -56.42 -10.97 -26.38
CA LEU A 231 -55.62 -9.93 -27.01
C LEU A 231 -56.29 -9.43 -28.30
N TRP A 232 -56.49 -8.12 -28.40
CA TRP A 232 -56.38 -7.41 -29.67
C TRP A 232 -55.42 -6.25 -29.51
N TYR A 233 -54.28 -6.37 -30.19
CA TYR A 233 -53.40 -5.27 -30.56
C TYR A 233 -54.22 -4.23 -31.35
N PHE A 234 -54.08 -2.96 -31.01
CA PHE A 234 -54.23 -1.88 -31.98
C PHE A 234 -53.08 -0.89 -31.80
N ASN A 235 -52.22 -0.91 -32.80
CA ASN A 235 -51.10 -0.01 -33.04
C ASN A 235 -51.63 1.10 -33.96
N TYR A 236 -51.43 2.38 -33.64
CA TYR A 236 -51.44 3.45 -34.63
C TYR A 236 -50.66 4.69 -34.13
N ASN A 237 -49.59 4.97 -34.90
CA ASN A 237 -48.65 6.10 -34.92
C ASN A 237 -47.54 6.14 -33.87
#